data_AF-H0GA10-F1
#
_entry.id   AF-H0GA10-F1
#
_cell.length_a   1.000
_cell.length_b   1.000
_cell.length_c   1.000
_cell.angle_alpha   90.00
_cell.angle_beta   90.00
_cell.angle_gamma   90.00
#
_symmetry.space_group_name_H-M   'P 1'
#
loop_
_entity.id
_entity.type
_entity.pdbx_description
1 polymer ?
#
loop_
_entity_poly.entity_id
_entity_poly.type
_entity_poly.pdbx_seq_one_letter_code
_entity_poly.pdbx_strand_id
1 'polypeptide(L)'
;MPVPLPSSRPKEVKLFRNNRSQAVRIPAEFELPGDRVLIRREGTRLIIEPIARPADIVELLAEWKKEAPLGPEDRFPDVEDIPARPEKIF
;
A
#
# COMPACT_ATOMS: atom_id res chain seq x y z
N MET A 1 12.01 14.74 0.50
CA MET A 1 11.89 15.20 1.90
C MET A 1 12.28 14.03 2.80
N PRO A 2 13.22 14.16 3.75
CA PRO A 2 13.50 13.09 4.70
C PRO A 2 12.32 12.97 5.68
N VAL A 3 11.83 11.75 5.86
CA VAL A 3 10.79 11.44 6.86
C VAL A 3 11.38 11.70 8.25
N PRO A 4 10.74 12.49 9.14
CA PRO A 4 11.23 12.69 10.49
C PRO A 4 11.33 11.35 11.22
N LEU A 5 12.43 11.12 11.93
CA LEU A 5 12.57 9.93 12.77
C LEU A 5 11.50 9.96 13.87
N PRO A 6 10.70 8.88 14.04
CA PRO A 6 9.65 8.86 15.05
C PRO A 6 10.27 8.98 16.45
N SER A 7 9.64 9.78 17.30
CA SER A 7 9.99 9.90 18.71
C SER A 7 9.84 8.51 19.38
N SER A 8 10.93 7.95 19.88
CA SER A 8 10.96 6.60 20.46
C SER A 8 10.44 6.50 21.91
N ARG A 9 9.97 7.59 22.51
CA ARG A 9 9.56 7.59 23.92
C ARG A 9 8.12 7.09 24.07
N PRO A 10 7.84 6.09 24.91
CA PRO A 10 6.48 5.63 25.17
C PRO A 10 5.58 6.77 25.66
N LYS A 11 4.35 6.83 25.14
CA LYS A 11 3.34 7.80 25.56
C LYS A 11 2.10 7.06 26.05
N GLU A 12 1.64 7.41 27.24
CA GLU A 12 0.39 6.88 27.75
C GLU A 12 -0.78 7.55 27.02
N VAL A 13 -1.69 6.72 26.50
CA VAL A 13 -2.87 7.17 25.76
C VAL A 13 -4.11 6.46 26.27
N LYS A 14 -5.23 7.16 26.26
CA LYS A 14 -6.50 6.63 26.76
C LYS A 14 -7.20 5.81 25.67
N LEU A 15 -7.61 4.60 26.02
CA LEU A 15 -8.50 3.77 25.20
C LEU A 15 -9.92 4.34 25.23
N PHE A 16 -10.58 4.30 24.08
CA PHE A 16 -11.98 4.72 23.96
C PHE A 16 -12.77 3.73 23.10
N ARG A 17 -14.08 3.92 23.03
CA ARG A 17 -14.98 3.10 22.22
C ARG A 17 -15.40 3.89 20.98
N ASN A 18 -15.33 3.25 19.82
CA ASN A 18 -15.94 3.71 18.58
C ASN A 18 -17.05 2.73 18.21
N ASN A 19 -18.30 3.08 18.53
CA ASN A 19 -19.44 2.18 18.42
C ASN A 19 -19.18 0.85 19.16
N ARG A 20 -19.08 -0.27 18.42
CA ARG A 20 -18.85 -1.62 18.95
C ARG A 20 -17.36 -1.99 19.05
N SER A 21 -16.43 -1.16 18.56
CA SER A 21 -14.99 -1.43 18.60
C SER A 21 -14.26 -0.61 19.66
N GLN A 22 -13.11 -1.12 20.12
CA GLN A 22 -12.16 -0.37 20.93
C GLN A 22 -11.21 0.37 19.99
N ALA A 23 -10.85 1.60 20.35
CA ALA A 23 -9.98 2.45 19.55
C ALA A 23 -8.96 3.18 20.44
N VAL A 24 -7.84 3.53 19.83
CA VAL A 24 -6.77 4.37 20.39
C VAL A 24 -6.53 5.53 19.44
N ARG A 25 -6.33 6.73 19.98
CA ARG A 25 -5.89 7.87 19.17
C ARG A 25 -4.39 7.76 19.01
N ILE A 26 -3.92 7.67 17.78
CA ILE A 26 -2.50 7.66 17.46
C ILE A 26 -2.03 9.12 17.48
N PRO A 27 -1.15 9.53 18.41
CA PRO A 27 -0.56 10.87 18.39
C PRO A 27 0.26 11.09 17.11
N ALA A 28 0.36 12.34 16.64
CA ALA A 28 1.02 12.68 15.36
C ALA A 28 2.48 12.19 15.29
N GLU A 29 3.18 12.13 16.43
CA GLU A 29 4.55 11.62 16.49
C GLU A 29 4.68 10.10 16.25
N PHE A 30 3.56 9.36 16.29
CA PHE A 30 3.46 7.92 15.99
C PHE A 30 2.60 7.64 14.76
N GLU A 31 2.32 8.66 13.94
CA GLU A 31 1.50 8.51 12.74
C GLU A 31 2.14 7.51 11.77
N LEU A 32 1.34 6.53 11.34
CA LEU A 32 1.76 5.51 10.39
C LEU A 32 1.46 5.99 8.97
N PRO A 33 2.31 5.68 7.98
CA PRO A 33 2.02 6.00 6.60
C PRO A 33 0.83 5.17 6.08
N GLY A 34 0.01 5.76 5.22
CA GLY A 34 -1.12 5.10 4.55
C GLY A 34 -2.45 5.18 5.31
N ASP A 35 -3.46 4.48 4.78
CA ASP A 35 -4.84 4.45 5.32
C ASP A 35 -5.19 3.12 6.02
N ARG A 36 -4.28 2.12 5.95
CA ARG A 36 -4.51 0.76 6.41
C ARG A 36 -3.33 0.22 7.20
N VAL A 37 -3.64 -0.57 8.21
CA VAL A 37 -2.68 -1.20 9.11
C VAL A 37 -3.03 -2.67 9.34
N LEU A 38 -2.02 -3.49 9.57
CA LEU A 38 -2.14 -4.84 10.12
C LEU A 38 -2.01 -4.76 11.63
N ILE A 39 -2.86 -5.49 12.34
CA ILE A 39 -2.81 -5.62 13.80
C ILE A 39 -2.60 -7.09 14.14
N ARG A 40 -1.54 -7.39 14.89
CA ARG A 40 -1.30 -8.72 15.46
C ARG A 40 -1.05 -8.65 16.96
N ARG A 41 -1.34 -9.75 17.65
CA ARG A 41 -1.12 -9.88 19.09
C ARG A 41 0.08 -10.77 19.36
N GLU A 42 0.99 -10.30 20.20
CA GLU A 42 2.16 -11.05 20.67
C GLU A 42 2.19 -11.01 22.19
N GLY A 43 1.71 -12.09 22.82
CA GLY A 43 1.47 -12.14 24.27
C GLY A 43 0.50 -11.04 24.73
N THR A 44 0.99 -10.14 25.57
CA THR A 44 0.23 -9.00 26.10
C THR A 44 0.29 -7.74 25.22
N ARG A 45 1.07 -7.76 24.14
CA ARG A 45 1.30 -6.60 23.26
C ARG A 45 0.43 -6.69 22.02
N LEU A 46 -0.06 -5.52 21.57
CA LEU A 46 -0.61 -5.35 20.23
C LEU A 46 0.45 -4.66 19.37
N ILE A 47 0.74 -5.27 18.24
CA ILE A 47 1.71 -4.76 17.26
C ILE A 47 0.90 -4.30 16.05
N ILE A 48 1.10 -3.04 15.67
CA ILE A 48 0.41 -2.37 14.57
C ILE A 48 1.46 -2.01 13.53
N GLU A 49 1.31 -2.52 12.31
CA GLU A 49 2.26 -2.36 11.22
C GLU A 49 1.54 -1.75 10.01
N PRO A 50 2.11 -0.74 9.32
CA PRO A 50 1.48 -0.17 8.13
C PRO A 50 1.44 -1.20 7.01
N ILE A 51 0.37 -1.21 6.22
CA ILE A 51 0.36 -1.98 4.99
C ILE A 51 1.04 -1.13 3.92
N ALA A 52 2.27 -1.52 3.54
CA ALA A 52 2.91 -0.93 2.37
C ALA A 52 2.03 -1.23 1.15
N ARG A 53 1.49 -0.18 0.56
CA ARG A 53 0.91 -0.20 -0.78
C ARG A 53 1.56 0.92 -1.56
N PRO A 54 1.78 0.72 -2.87
CA PRO A 54 2.13 1.81 -3.75
C PRO A 54 1.15 2.97 -3.59
N ALA A 55 1.67 4.13 -3.20
CA ALA A 55 0.87 5.34 -3.05
C ALA A 55 0.44 5.90 -4.43
N ASP A 56 1.20 5.58 -5.47
CA ASP A 56 0.93 6.00 -6.84
C ASP A 56 1.35 4.94 -7.88
N ILE A 57 1.07 5.25 -9.16
CA ILE A 57 1.42 4.37 -10.28
C ILE A 57 2.94 4.19 -10.42
N VAL A 58 3.75 5.16 -9.99
CA VAL A 58 5.21 5.12 -10.11
C VAL A 58 5.79 4.12 -9.12
N GLU A 59 5.34 4.16 -7.87
CA GLU A 59 5.70 3.18 -6.84
C GLU A 59 5.24 1.78 -7.24
N LEU A 60 4.05 1.65 -7.87
CA LEU A 60 3.51 0.35 -8.30
C LEU A 60 4.39 -0.25 -9.41
N LEU A 61 4.75 0.55 -10.41
CA LEU A 61 5.67 0.13 -11.47
C LEU A 61 7.07 -0.21 -10.92
N ALA A 62 7.54 0.52 -9.90
CA ALA A 62 8.81 0.23 -9.23
C ALA A 62 8.77 -1.08 -8.45
N GLU A 63 7.62 -1.45 -7.85
CA GLU A 63 7.41 -2.77 -7.26
C GLU A 63 7.39 -3.87 -8.32
N TRP A 64 6.59 -3.74 -9.38
CA TRP A 64 6.52 -4.74 -10.45
C TRP A 64 7.88 -4.96 -11.13
N LYS A 65 8.71 -3.91 -11.24
CA LYS A 65 10.07 -4.04 -11.77
C LYS A 65 11.00 -4.91 -10.91
N LYS A 66 10.69 -5.10 -9.62
CA LYS A 66 11.45 -5.99 -8.72
C LYS A 66 11.02 -7.45 -8.88
N GLU A 67 9.86 -7.71 -9.45
CA GLU A 67 9.38 -9.06 -9.70
C GLU A 67 10.14 -9.72 -10.85
N ALA A 68 10.10 -11.05 -10.90
CA ALA A 68 10.70 -11.78 -12.01
C ALA A 68 9.93 -11.48 -13.30
N PRO A 69 10.61 -11.36 -14.45
CA PRO A 69 9.94 -11.26 -15.74
C PRO A 69 8.97 -12.43 -15.95
N LEU A 70 7.83 -12.13 -16.57
CA LEU A 70 6.83 -13.14 -16.91
C LEU A 70 7.42 -14.22 -17.83
N GLY A 71 6.90 -15.44 -17.69
CA GLY A 71 7.41 -16.61 -18.38
C GLY A 71 7.03 -16.63 -19.88
N PRO A 72 7.59 -17.57 -20.66
CA PRO A 72 7.18 -17.78 -22.05
C PRO A 72 5.68 -18.00 -22.25
N GLU A 73 5.00 -18.58 -21.27
CA GLU A 73 3.56 -18.84 -21.22
C GLU A 73 2.70 -17.58 -21.17
N ASP A 74 3.25 -16.48 -20.64
CA ASP A 74 2.58 -15.19 -20.50
C ASP A 74 2.86 -14.25 -21.68
N ARG A 75 3.65 -14.70 -22.67
CA ARG A 75 3.97 -13.87 -23.83
C ARG A 75 2.71 -13.65 -24.66
N PHE A 76 2.44 -12.38 -24.96
CA PHE A 76 1.43 -12.03 -25.94
C PHE A 76 1.79 -12.68 -27.30
N PRO A 77 0.79 -13.12 -28.07
CA PRO A 77 1.01 -13.57 -29.44
C PRO A 77 1.55 -12.41 -30.28
N ASP A 78 2.27 -12.74 -31.35
CA ASP A 78 2.65 -11.74 -32.34
C ASP A 78 1.37 -11.17 -32.97
N VAL A 79 1.16 -9.87 -32.80
CA VAL A 79 0.04 -9.13 -33.42
C VAL A 79 0.62 -8.30 -34.55
N GLU A 80 0.14 -8.54 -35.77
CA GLU A 80 0.48 -7.71 -36.91
C GLU A 80 -0.12 -6.30 -36.70
N ASP A 81 0.73 -5.27 -36.79
CA ASP A 81 0.31 -3.86 -36.73
C ASP A 81 -0.32 -3.46 -38.07
N ILE A 82 -1.54 -3.95 -38.29
CA ILE A 82 -2.33 -3.64 -39.46
C ILE A 82 -2.97 -2.27 -39.30
N PRO A 83 -2.83 -1.37 -40.30
CA PRO A 83 -3.52 -0.09 -40.24
C PRO A 83 -5.03 -0.31 -40.16
N ALA A 84 -5.72 0.58 -39.45
CA ALA A 84 -7.17 0.56 -39.36
C ALA A 84 -7.79 0.55 -40.77
N ARG A 85 -8.82 -0.27 -40.96
CA ARG A 85 -9.57 -0.27 -42.21
C ARG A 85 -10.29 1.07 -42.35
N PRO A 86 -10.24 1.73 -43.51
CA PRO A 86 -11.02 2.93 -43.74
C PRO A 86 -12.51 2.58 -43.64
N GLU A 87 -13.18 3.09 -42.61
CA GLU A 87 -14.63 3.07 -42.54
C GLU A 87 -15.18 4.26 -43.33
N LYS A 88 -16.26 4.02 -44.08
CA LYS A 88 -17.08 5.11 -44.59
C LYS A 88 -17.91 5.66 -43.42
N ILE A 89 -17.27 6.54 -42.67
CA ILE A 89 -17.98 7.56 -41.90
C ILE A 89 -18.55 8.47 -43.00
N PHE A 90 -19.87 8.63 -43.08
CA PHE A 90 -20.68 9.26 -44.15
C PHE A 90 -21.22 8.31 -45.24
#